data_AF-A0A7S3RBY7-F1
#
_entry.id   AF-A0A7S3RBY7-F1
#
_cell.length_a   1.000
_cell.length_b   1.000
_cell.length_c   1.000
_cell.angle_alpha   90.00
_cell.angle_beta   90.00
_cell.angle_gamma   90.00
#
_symmetry.space_group_name_H-M   'P 1'
#
loop_
_entity.id
_entity.type
_entity.pdbx_description
1 polymer ?
#
loop_
_entity_poly.entity_id
_entity_poly.type
_entity_poly.pdbx_seq_one_letter_code
_entity_poly.pdbx_strand_id
1 'polypeptide(L)'
;RLRVANGVLACGTYGGEVILADVASGELNARFEPELPPGMLKEEEDGEGEREEEDEDEHQSEVTALDFDGTHVSSGHASGALYLRDSERCVMSAEHAGVVTGIHWDGGAIA
;
A
#
# COMPACT_ATOMS: atom_id res chain seq x y z
N ARG A 1 9.71 0.77 -4.21
CA ARG A 1 9.75 2.18 -4.74
C ARG A 1 9.99 3.15 -3.58
N LEU A 2 10.55 4.36 -3.81
CA LEU A 2 10.95 5.26 -2.72
C LEU A 2 10.65 6.75 -3.02
N ARG A 3 10.14 7.48 -2.03
CA ARG A 3 9.89 8.93 -2.03
C ARG A 3 10.24 9.54 -0.67
N VAL A 4 10.62 10.82 -0.65
CA VAL A 4 10.96 11.54 0.58
C VAL A 4 10.31 12.91 0.55
N ALA A 5 9.62 13.29 1.62
CA ALA A 5 9.08 14.62 1.84
C ALA A 5 9.09 14.94 3.35
N ASN A 6 9.37 16.18 3.71
CA ASN A 6 9.35 16.66 5.11
C ASN A 6 10.20 15.82 6.10
N GLY A 7 11.31 15.24 5.65
CA GLY A 7 12.15 14.38 6.50
C GLY A 7 11.63 12.96 6.70
N VAL A 8 10.48 12.62 6.11
CA VAL A 8 9.89 11.28 6.14
C VAL A 8 10.12 10.57 4.81
N LEU A 9 10.56 9.32 4.91
CA LEU A 9 10.72 8.36 3.84
C LEU A 9 9.44 7.56 3.66
N ALA A 10 8.91 7.51 2.45
CA ALA A 10 7.89 6.53 2.06
C ALA A 10 8.51 5.48 1.14
N CYS A 11 8.33 4.20 1.48
CA CYS A 11 8.89 3.07 0.76
C CYS A 11 7.83 2.00 0.51
N GLY A 12 7.70 1.56 -0.74
CA GLY A 12 6.89 0.41 -1.13
C GLY A 12 7.74 -0.83 -1.33
N THR A 13 7.31 -1.98 -0.80
CA THR A 13 8.04 -3.26 -0.80
C THR A 13 7.54 -4.24 -1.88
N TYR A 14 8.31 -5.29 -2.12
CA TYR A 14 7.92 -6.40 -2.99
C TYR A 14 6.75 -7.21 -2.42
N GLY A 15 6.66 -7.33 -1.09
CA GLY A 15 5.53 -7.97 -0.40
C GLY A 15 4.26 -7.12 -0.36
N GLY A 16 4.22 -5.98 -1.05
CA GLY A 16 3.04 -5.10 -1.12
C GLY A 16 2.86 -4.15 0.05
N GLU A 17 3.87 -4.02 0.91
CA GLU A 17 3.78 -3.13 2.07
C GLU A 17 4.19 -1.71 1.73
N VAL A 18 3.62 -0.75 2.46
CA VAL A 18 4.07 0.65 2.45
C VAL A 18 4.57 1.02 3.83
N ILE A 19 5.80 1.53 3.89
CA ILE A 19 6.50 1.92 5.11
C ILE A 19 6.73 3.43 5.11
N LEU A 20 6.41 4.09 6.23
CA LEU A 20 6.81 5.46 6.51
C LEU A 20 7.87 5.45 7.63
N ALA A 21 9.01 6.10 7.41
CA ALA A 21 10.09 6.16 8.39
C ALA A 21 10.72 7.55 8.46
N ASP A 22 11.12 7.99 9.64
CA ASP A 22 11.92 9.21 9.79
C ASP A 22 13.33 8.99 9.23
N VAL A 23 13.78 9.89 8.36
CA VAL A 23 15.08 9.76 7.68
C VAL A 23 16.24 9.99 8.62
N ALA A 24 16.08 10.85 9.63
CA ALA A 24 17.17 11.24 10.52
C ALA A 24 17.42 10.20 11.62
N SER A 25 16.36 9.68 12.23
CA SER A 25 16.43 8.68 13.31
C SER A 25 16.41 7.24 12.78
N GLY A 26 15.85 7.02 11.58
CA GLY A 26 15.56 5.68 11.05
C GLY A 26 14.36 5.01 11.74
N GLU A 27 13.62 5.73 12.58
CA GLU A 27 12.46 5.21 13.29
C GLU A 27 11.30 4.98 12.33
N LEU A 28 10.55 3.91 12.57
CA LEU A 28 9.36 3.58 11.80
C LEU A 28 8.18 4.42 12.31
N ASN A 29 7.60 5.24 11.44
CA ASN A 29 6.42 6.04 11.76
C ASN A 29 5.13 5.23 11.55
N ALA A 30 5.05 4.50 10.43
CA ALA A 30 3.89 3.69 10.08
C ALA A 30 4.25 2.54 9.13
N ARG A 31 3.45 1.48 9.15
CA ARG A 31 3.51 0.36 8.23
C ARG A 31 2.10 -0.03 7.81
N PHE A 32 1.89 -0.15 6.51
CA PHE A 32 0.63 -0.59 5.92
C PHE A 32 0.88 -1.91 5.23
N GLU A 33 0.21 -2.94 5.72
CA GLU A 33 0.19 -4.26 5.10
C GLU A 33 -0.65 -4.23 3.81
N PRO A 34 -0.47 -5.20 2.90
CA PRO A 34 -1.31 -5.35 1.73
C PRO A 34 -2.77 -5.52 2.18
N GLU A 35 -3.64 -4.61 1.75
CA GLU A 35 -5.08 -4.82 1.93
C GLU A 35 -5.56 -5.78 0.85
N LEU A 36 -6.48 -6.68 1.22
CA LEU A 36 -7.19 -7.50 0.25
C LEU A 36 -7.92 -6.57 -0.74
N PRO A 37 -7.95 -6.92 -2.04
CA PRO A 37 -8.68 -6.15 -3.02
C PRO A 37 -10.15 -5.93 -2.59
N PRO A 38 -10.73 -4.75 -2.89
CA PRO A 38 -12.15 -4.51 -2.62
C PRO A 38 -13.01 -5.59 -3.30
N GLY A 39 -13.72 -6.40 -2.51
CA GLY A 39 -14.57 -7.48 -3.01
C GLY A 39 -14.11 -8.90 -2.66
N MET A 40 -12.86 -9.08 -2.18
CA MET A 40 -12.47 -10.31 -1.49
C MET A 40 -12.81 -10.16 0.01
N LEU A 41 -13.88 -10.82 0.44
CA LEU A 41 -14.16 -10.99 1.87
C LEU A 41 -13.09 -11.91 2.44
N LYS A 42 -12.52 -11.56 3.61
CA LYS A 42 -11.83 -12.57 4.43
C LYS A 42 -12.88 -13.63 4.74
N GLU A 43 -12.67 -14.86 4.28
CA GLU A 43 -13.56 -15.95 4.67
C GLU A 43 -13.57 -16.03 6.20
N GLU A 44 -14.74 -15.89 6.81
CA GLU A 44 -14.87 -16.15 8.24
C GLU A 44 -14.70 -17.66 8.43
N GLU A 45 -13.69 -18.03 9.21
CA GLU A 45 -13.21 -19.41 9.40
C GLU A 45 -14.23 -20.22 10.22
N ASP A 46 -15.37 -20.56 9.62
CA ASP A 46 -16.40 -21.45 10.17
C ASP A 46 -16.74 -22.56 9.15
N GLY A 47 -15.80 -23.46 8.89
CA GLY A 47 -16.07 -24.62 8.05
C GLY A 47 -14.90 -25.58 7.90
N GLU A 48 -15.06 -26.79 8.42
CA GLU A 48 -14.19 -27.94 8.14
C GLU A 48 -14.29 -28.30 6.64
N GLY A 49 -13.49 -27.63 5.81
CA GLY A 49 -13.28 -27.92 4.41
C GLY A 49 -11.79 -28.13 4.16
N GLU A 50 -11.44 -29.11 3.34
CA GLU A 50 -10.07 -29.43 2.97
C GLU A 50 -9.35 -28.16 2.47
N ARG A 51 -8.35 -27.69 3.23
CA ARG A 51 -7.48 -26.58 2.82
C ARG A 51 -6.75 -27.01 1.55
N GLU A 52 -7.18 -26.52 0.40
CA GLU A 52 -6.23 -26.27 -0.67
C GLU A 52 -5.26 -25.22 -0.10
N GLU A 53 -3.97 -25.55 -0.04
CA GLU A 53 -2.92 -24.57 0.25
C GLU A 53 -2.90 -23.57 -0.91
N GLU A 54 -3.89 -22.67 -0.99
CA GLU A 54 -3.79 -21.47 -1.80
C GLU A 54 -2.64 -20.66 -1.20
N ASP A 55 -1.57 -20.53 -1.98
CA ASP A 55 -0.30 -19.96 -1.58
C ASP A 55 -0.56 -18.64 -0.81
N GLU A 56 -0.13 -18.55 0.46
CA GLU A 56 -0.22 -17.30 1.25
C GLU A 56 0.50 -16.11 0.57
N ASP A 57 1.25 -16.38 -0.49
CA ASP A 57 1.90 -15.42 -1.38
C ASP A 57 0.96 -14.80 -2.43
N GLU A 58 -0.21 -15.39 -2.72
CA GLU A 58 -1.09 -14.97 -3.82
C GLU A 58 -1.82 -13.64 -3.56
N HIS A 59 -1.82 -13.17 -2.31
CA HIS A 59 -2.40 -11.88 -1.93
C HIS A 59 -1.37 -10.76 -1.73
N GLN A 60 -0.07 -11.06 -1.77
CA GLN A 60 0.99 -10.06 -1.62
C GLN A 60 1.37 -9.48 -2.98
N SER A 61 0.77 -8.34 -3.31
CA SER A 61 1.04 -7.67 -4.58
C SER A 61 2.06 -6.54 -4.44
N GLU A 62 3.22 -6.67 -5.12
CA GLU A 62 4.31 -5.68 -5.15
C GLU A 62 3.81 -4.25 -5.32
N VAL A 63 4.37 -3.31 -4.56
CA VAL A 63 4.18 -1.87 -4.78
C VAL A 63 5.00 -1.40 -5.98
N THR A 64 4.34 -1.27 -7.13
CA THR A 64 4.93 -0.92 -8.41
C THR A 64 5.01 0.59 -8.65
N ALA A 65 4.13 1.37 -8.02
CA ALA A 65 4.10 2.83 -8.08
C ALA A 65 3.89 3.44 -6.69
N LEU A 66 4.52 4.60 -6.43
CA LEU A 66 4.41 5.29 -5.14
C LEU A 66 4.61 6.79 -5.32
N ASP A 67 3.77 7.59 -4.68
CA ASP A 67 3.96 9.02 -4.51
C ASP A 67 3.66 9.45 -3.06
N PHE A 68 4.35 10.48 -2.56
CA PHE A 68 4.24 10.94 -1.17
C PHE A 68 4.41 12.46 -1.10
N ASP A 69 3.40 13.16 -0.57
CA ASP A 69 3.38 14.63 -0.48
C ASP A 69 3.89 15.17 0.89
N GLY A 70 4.23 14.28 1.82
CA GLY A 70 4.60 14.63 3.19
C GLY A 70 3.48 14.48 4.22
N THR A 71 2.26 14.16 3.79
CA THR A 71 1.09 13.88 4.65
C THR A 71 0.39 12.60 4.23
N HIS A 72 0.23 12.39 2.92
CA HIS A 72 -0.43 11.24 2.33
C HIS A 72 0.52 10.46 1.42
N VAL A 73 0.36 9.14 1.41
CA VAL A 73 1.03 8.23 0.48
C VAL A 73 0.01 7.62 -0.46
N SER A 74 0.29 7.73 -1.77
CA SER A 74 -0.44 7.02 -2.80
C SER A 74 0.39 5.84 -3.28
N SER A 75 -0.15 4.63 -3.24
CA SER A 75 0.53 3.41 -3.70
C SER A 75 -0.28 2.69 -4.76
N GLY A 76 0.42 2.13 -5.74
CA GLY A 76 -0.13 1.33 -6.82
C GLY A 76 0.57 -0.01 -6.86
N HIS A 77 -0.20 -1.06 -7.08
CA HIS A 77 0.26 -2.44 -6.95
C HIS A 77 0.25 -3.19 -8.28
N ALA A 78 0.99 -4.31 -8.34
CA ALA A 78 1.03 -5.18 -9.51
C ALA A 78 -0.34 -5.81 -9.85
N SER A 79 -1.20 -5.99 -8.85
CA SER A 79 -2.57 -6.50 -8.99
C SER A 79 -3.51 -5.50 -9.66
N GLY A 80 -3.12 -4.22 -9.71
CA GLY A 80 -4.02 -3.14 -10.11
C GLY A 80 -4.62 -2.37 -8.95
N ALA A 81 -4.44 -2.81 -7.69
CA ALA A 81 -4.92 -2.08 -6.53
C ALA A 81 -4.22 -0.72 -6.39
N LEU A 82 -4.99 0.30 -5.99
CA LEU A 82 -4.52 1.62 -5.62
C LEU A 82 -5.01 1.97 -4.23
N TYR A 83 -4.13 2.57 -3.43
CA TYR A 83 -4.46 3.05 -2.11
C TYR A 83 -3.96 4.48 -1.93
N LEU A 84 -4.78 5.29 -1.26
CA LEU A 84 -4.38 6.55 -0.68
C LEU A 84 -4.48 6.42 0.84
N ARG A 85 -3.38 6.69 1.54
CA ARG A 85 -3.29 6.55 3.00
C ARG A 85 -2.75 7.83 3.62
N ASP A 86 -3.21 8.16 4.82
CA ASP A 86 -2.52 9.07 5.73
C ASP A 86 -1.62 8.24 6.68
N SER A 87 -1.07 8.84 7.73
CA SER A 87 -0.22 8.12 8.70
C SER A 87 -0.96 7.08 9.55
N GLU A 88 -2.29 7.09 9.56
CA GLU A 88 -3.12 6.28 10.45
C GLU A 88 -3.93 5.22 9.71
N ARG A 89 -4.39 5.50 8.49
CA ARG A 89 -5.36 4.63 7.81
C ARG A 89 -5.38 4.80 6.29
N CYS A 90 -6.04 3.84 5.64
CA CYS A 90 -6.48 3.97 4.27
C CYS A 90 -7.64 5.00 4.18
N VAL A 91 -7.45 6.02 3.36
CA VAL A 91 -8.41 7.10 3.09
C VAL A 91 -9.28 6.75 1.89
N MET A 92 -8.69 6.11 0.88
CA MET A 92 -9.36 5.70 -0.34
C MET A 92 -8.67 4.48 -0.94
N SER A 93 -9.46 3.59 -1.54
CA SER A 93 -8.99 2.52 -2.41
C SER A 93 -9.66 2.60 -3.78
N ALA A 94 -8.95 2.14 -4.80
CA ALA A 94 -9.44 2.01 -6.17
C ALA A 94 -8.75 0.82 -6.86
N GLU A 95 -9.23 0.47 -8.04
CA GLU A 95 -8.69 -0.63 -8.83
C GLU A 95 -8.50 -0.22 -10.28
N HIS A 96 -7.34 -0.56 -10.82
CA HIS A 96 -7.02 -0.49 -12.24
C HIS A 96 -7.02 -1.91 -12.82
N ALA A 97 -7.43 -2.07 -14.08
CA ALA A 97 -7.59 -3.39 -14.71
C ALA A 97 -6.27 -4.16 -14.96
N GLY A 98 -5.15 -3.69 -14.42
CA GLY A 98 -3.84 -4.30 -14.53
C GLY A 98 -2.80 -3.51 -13.75
N VAL A 99 -1.53 -3.90 -13.89
CA VAL A 99 -0.38 -3.33 -13.15
C VAL A 99 -0.39 -1.80 -13.16
N VAL A 100 -0.32 -1.19 -11.98
CA VAL A 100 -0.20 0.26 -11.84
C VAL A 100 1.26 0.67 -12.03
N THR A 101 1.60 1.25 -13.18
CA THR A 101 3.00 1.60 -13.50
C THR A 101 3.41 3.00 -13.06
N GLY A 102 2.44 3.86 -12.75
CA GLY A 102 2.70 5.25 -12.37
C GLY A 102 1.54 5.83 -11.58
N ILE A 103 1.90 6.57 -10.54
CA ILE A 103 1.00 7.42 -9.78
C ILE A 103 1.73 8.74 -9.63
N HIS A 104 1.00 9.83 -9.83
CA HIS A 104 1.51 11.15 -9.57
C HIS A 104 0.43 11.97 -8.91
N TRP A 105 0.83 12.68 -7.87
CA TRP A 105 0.05 13.73 -7.26
C TRP A 105 0.80 15.05 -7.49
N ASP A 106 0.15 16.02 -8.14
CA ASP A 106 0.67 17.39 -8.30
C ASP A 106 0.75 18.18 -6.97
N GLY A 107 0.80 17.52 -5.81
CA GLY A 107 0.35 17.98 -4.49
C GLY A 107 0.77 19.42 -4.17
N GLY A 108 -0.20 20.32 -4.20
CA GLY A 108 -0.05 21.67 -3.66
C GLY A 108 -0.29 21.64 -2.15
N ALA A 109 0.51 22.39 -1.39
CA ALA A 109 0.22 22.65 0.01
C ALA A 109 -1.21 23.20 0.11
N ILE A 110 -2.09 22.52 0.84
CA ILE A 110 -3.34 23.13 1.29
C ILE A 110 -2.91 24.20 2.31
N ALA A 111 -2.94 25.45 1.87
CA ALA A 111 -2.59 26.63 2.66
C ALA A 111 -3.59 26.89 3.79
#